data_AF-A0A4V1RKS5-F1
#
_entry.id   AF-A0A4V1RKS5-F1
#
_cell.length_a   1.000
_cell.length_b   1.000
_cell.length_c   1.000
_cell.angle_alpha   90.00
_cell.angle_beta   90.00
_cell.angle_gamma   90.00
#
_symmetry.space_group_name_H-M   'P 1'
#
loop_
_entity.id
_entity.type
_entity.pdbx_description
1 polymer ?
#
loop_
_entity_poly.entity_id
_entity_poly.type
_entity_poly.pdbx_seq_one_letter_code
_entity_poly.pdbx_strand_id
1 'polypeptide(L)'
;MSDPTSDLEARLRDTLGERAAAAPDATGLAAGARRRLRRRRTTLAVATAAVVAASVPLGLTALGAGSGSGPGIADGSAVDPGPPPGVVETGYRAESWHDVTLEVPVDWGHGGASAWCVGGVAAPADARPVVTRPDTAVARIGCEPAHGYGVTIGSLDGEDPPYASGDVWQAWYEAEGADYPDGTWLGYWYDGQDTVTVATPDEALTRRIVDSVRLIDGVDPNECPVTLGESEALTGSTSDSFSLCRYDADDQLTASRRFIGVDSRDAQDTIFSAPVRRTDYDCPAPGPLPRTALLSGGGYVGTVVTDATCEGFNGVFVGDEVREVTGAVRRQVDLTRLP
;
A
#
# COMPACT_ATOMS: atom_id res chain seq x y z
N MET A 1 -6.79 -55.16 -38.83
CA MET A 1 -7.20 -54.92 -37.44
C MET A 1 -6.18 -53.98 -36.84
N SER A 2 -6.51 -52.70 -36.74
CA SER A 2 -5.64 -51.70 -36.12
C SER A 2 -5.66 -51.91 -34.61
N ASP A 3 -4.47 -51.90 -34.02
CA ASP A 3 -4.25 -52.16 -32.61
C ASP A 3 -4.97 -51.09 -31.76
N PRO A 4 -5.99 -51.44 -30.95
CA PRO A 4 -6.76 -50.47 -30.17
C PRO A 4 -5.90 -49.66 -29.19
N THR A 5 -4.72 -50.18 -28.86
CA THR A 5 -3.72 -49.50 -28.01
C THR A 5 -3.15 -48.26 -28.69
N SER A 6 -3.00 -48.28 -30.02
CA SER A 6 -2.41 -47.17 -30.79
C SER A 6 -3.33 -45.95 -30.91
N ASP A 7 -4.65 -46.16 -30.95
CA ASP A 7 -5.65 -45.08 -31.04
C ASP A 7 -5.78 -44.34 -29.70
N LEU A 8 -5.71 -45.05 -28.57
CA LEU A 8 -5.72 -44.43 -27.25
C LEU A 8 -4.47 -43.54 -27.03
N GLU A 9 -3.28 -44.05 -27.37
CA GLU A 9 -2.04 -43.27 -27.26
C GLU A 9 -2.06 -42.03 -28.16
N ALA A 10 -2.60 -42.15 -29.39
CA ALA A 10 -2.73 -41.01 -30.29
C ALA A 10 -3.65 -39.93 -29.71
N ARG A 11 -4.83 -40.31 -29.19
CA ARG A 11 -5.77 -39.37 -28.58
C ARG A 11 -5.21 -38.72 -27.31
N LEU A 12 -4.50 -39.47 -26.47
CA LEU A 12 -3.83 -38.90 -25.29
C LEU A 12 -2.76 -37.88 -25.69
N ARG A 13 -1.97 -38.19 -26.72
CA ARG A 13 -0.90 -37.31 -27.20
C ARG A 13 -1.46 -36.02 -27.82
N ASP A 14 -2.56 -36.11 -28.59
CA ASP A 14 -3.25 -34.94 -29.15
C ASP A 14 -3.89 -34.08 -28.05
N THR A 15 -4.60 -34.70 -27.11
CA THR A 15 -5.26 -33.96 -26.02
C THR A 15 -4.24 -33.25 -25.13
N LEU A 16 -3.09 -33.87 -24.86
CA LEU A 16 -1.99 -33.25 -24.11
C LEU A 16 -1.31 -32.14 -24.91
N GLY A 17 -1.14 -32.31 -26.23
CA GLY A 17 -0.58 -31.29 -27.11
C GLY A 17 -1.47 -30.04 -27.19
N GLU A 18 -2.77 -30.24 -27.34
CA GLU A 18 -3.77 -29.16 -27.39
C GLU A 18 -3.84 -28.40 -26.05
N ARG A 19 -3.81 -29.11 -24.92
CA ARG A 19 -3.76 -28.51 -23.58
C ARG A 19 -2.45 -27.79 -23.30
N ALA A 20 -1.32 -28.29 -23.78
CA ALA A 20 -0.02 -27.64 -23.62
C ALA A 20 0.10 -26.36 -24.46
N ALA A 21 -0.49 -26.34 -25.65
CA ALA A 21 -0.52 -25.14 -26.50
C ALA A 21 -1.46 -24.05 -25.98
N ALA A 22 -2.48 -24.42 -25.19
CA ALA A 22 -3.41 -23.49 -24.55
C ALA A 22 -2.98 -23.06 -23.14
N ALA A 23 -1.85 -23.58 -22.63
CA ALA A 23 -1.35 -23.19 -21.32
C ALA A 23 -0.79 -21.74 -21.37
N PRO A 24 -1.09 -20.89 -20.38
CA PRO A 24 -0.48 -19.57 -20.26
C PRO A 24 1.05 -19.64 -20.30
N ASP A 25 1.69 -18.66 -20.93
CA ASP A 25 3.15 -18.63 -21.05
C ASP A 25 3.80 -18.67 -19.66
N ALA A 26 4.80 -19.55 -19.47
CA ALA A 26 5.39 -19.83 -18.17
C ALA A 26 6.34 -18.72 -17.67
N THR A 27 6.53 -17.69 -18.50
CA THR A 27 7.22 -16.43 -18.25
C THR A 27 6.48 -15.59 -17.19
N GLY A 28 6.62 -15.99 -15.93
CA GLY A 28 6.06 -15.27 -14.78
C GLY A 28 5.82 -16.18 -13.59
N LEU A 29 5.44 -17.43 -13.84
CA LEU A 29 5.21 -18.44 -12.80
C LEU A 29 6.49 -18.75 -12.00
N ALA A 30 7.65 -18.77 -12.67
CA ALA A 30 8.93 -18.94 -12.00
C ALA A 30 9.31 -17.71 -11.14
N ALA A 31 8.92 -16.49 -11.53
CA ALA A 31 9.14 -15.29 -10.73
C ALA A 31 8.24 -15.27 -9.49
N GLY A 32 6.94 -15.58 -9.66
CA GLY A 32 5.99 -15.73 -8.56
C GLY A 32 6.37 -16.85 -7.58
N ALA A 33 6.82 -18.01 -8.07
CA ALA A 33 7.32 -19.10 -7.24
C ALA A 33 8.61 -18.73 -6.48
N ARG A 34 9.54 -17.99 -7.11
CA ARG A 34 10.74 -17.47 -6.45
C ARG A 34 10.39 -16.43 -5.39
N ARG A 35 9.39 -15.57 -5.62
CA ARG A 35 8.87 -14.59 -4.65
C ARG A 35 8.31 -15.31 -3.41
N ARG A 36 7.47 -16.34 -3.61
CA ARG A 36 6.91 -17.18 -2.53
C ARG A 36 7.98 -17.95 -1.75
N LEU A 37 8.99 -18.50 -2.44
CA LEU A 37 10.11 -19.20 -1.81
C LEU A 37 11.02 -18.28 -0.98
N ARG A 38 11.21 -17.03 -1.40
CA ARG A 38 11.98 -16.03 -0.64
C ARG A 38 11.24 -15.62 0.64
N ARG A 39 9.94 -15.30 0.56
CA ARG A 39 9.10 -15.00 1.73
C ARG A 39 9.14 -16.14 2.78
N ARG A 40 9.02 -17.41 2.37
CA ARG A 40 9.12 -18.55 3.31
C ARG A 40 10.46 -18.68 4.02
N ARG A 41 11.57 -18.28 3.38
CA ARG A 41 12.91 -18.39 3.98
C ARG A 41 13.19 -17.28 4.99
N THR A 42 12.62 -16.09 4.80
CA THR A 42 12.79 -14.97 5.75
C THR A 42 11.97 -15.19 7.02
N THR A 43 10.73 -15.72 6.93
CA THR A 43 9.90 -16.03 8.11
C THR A 43 10.53 -17.10 9.03
N LEU A 44 11.20 -18.11 8.45
CA LEU A 44 11.89 -19.15 9.22
C LEU A 44 13.14 -18.67 9.95
N ALA A 45 13.84 -17.66 9.42
CA ALA A 45 15.04 -17.12 10.07
C ALA A 45 14.73 -16.30 11.33
N VAL A 46 13.58 -15.62 11.37
CA VAL A 46 13.13 -14.83 12.54
C VAL A 46 12.69 -15.74 13.69
N ALA A 47 12.09 -16.90 13.40
CA ALA A 47 11.65 -17.85 14.41
C ALA A 47 12.80 -18.46 15.23
N THR A 48 14.02 -18.51 14.69
CA THR A 48 15.20 -19.05 15.40
C THR A 48 15.94 -18.04 16.27
N ALA A 49 15.64 -16.73 16.18
CA ALA A 49 16.30 -15.70 16.97
C ALA A 49 15.58 -15.36 18.29
N ALA A 50 14.35 -15.84 18.48
CA ALA A 50 13.49 -15.49 19.62
C ALA A 50 13.57 -16.49 20.80
N VAL A 51 14.71 -17.14 21.01
CA VAL A 51 14.96 -18.00 22.20
C VAL A 51 16.26 -17.60 22.88
N VAL A 52 16.41 -16.36 23.34
CA VAL A 52 17.19 -16.03 24.54
C VAL A 52 16.67 -14.70 25.12
N ALA A 53 16.38 -14.73 26.44
CA ALA A 53 16.27 -13.61 27.40
C ALA A 53 14.86 -13.27 27.88
N ALA A 54 14.39 -14.06 28.84
CA ALA A 54 13.45 -13.62 29.85
C ALA A 54 14.19 -12.84 30.96
N SER A 55 13.76 -11.61 31.25
CA SER A 55 13.79 -11.01 32.58
C SER A 55 12.85 -9.80 32.66
N VAL A 56 11.72 -10.00 33.32
CA VAL A 56 10.80 -8.94 33.77
C VAL A 56 11.34 -8.34 35.07
N PRO A 57 11.26 -7.01 35.25
CA PRO A 57 10.59 -6.52 36.45
C PRO A 57 9.50 -5.49 36.14
N LEU A 58 8.37 -5.71 36.81
CA LEU A 58 7.22 -4.83 36.94
C LEU A 58 7.60 -3.49 37.60
N GLY A 59 7.04 -2.39 37.12
CA GLY A 59 7.11 -1.07 37.75
C GLY A 59 5.91 -0.19 37.39
N LEU A 60 4.85 -0.27 38.20
CA LEU A 60 3.70 0.64 38.20
C LEU A 60 4.08 1.97 38.87
N THR A 61 3.77 3.11 38.23
CA THR A 61 3.34 4.42 38.77
C THR A 61 3.17 5.37 37.57
N ALA A 62 2.35 6.41 37.50
CA ALA A 62 1.14 6.87 38.18
C ALA A 62 0.61 8.08 37.37
N LEU A 63 -0.72 8.23 37.35
CA LEU A 63 -1.55 9.43 37.15
C LEU A 63 -0.87 10.78 36.76
N GLY A 64 -1.39 11.40 35.69
CA GLY A 64 -1.19 12.80 35.38
C GLY A 64 -2.36 13.37 34.56
N ALA A 65 -3.43 13.77 35.24
CA ALA A 65 -4.47 14.62 34.68
C ALA A 65 -3.92 16.03 34.47
N GLY A 66 -4.08 16.58 33.27
CA GLY A 66 -3.65 17.93 32.91
C GLY A 66 -4.59 18.55 31.90
N SER A 67 -5.63 19.20 32.41
CA SER A 67 -6.49 20.13 31.68
C SER A 67 -5.69 21.36 31.25
N GLY A 68 -5.83 21.76 29.97
CA GLY A 68 -5.19 22.95 29.44
C GLY A 68 -5.87 23.43 28.16
N SER A 69 -6.97 24.17 28.33
CA SER A 69 -7.61 24.95 27.27
C SER A 69 -6.74 26.17 26.90
N GLY A 70 -6.56 26.43 25.60
CA GLY A 70 -5.99 27.67 25.06
C GLY A 70 -5.85 27.62 23.52
N PRO A 71 -5.77 28.78 22.84
CA PRO A 71 -6.86 29.30 22.02
C PRO A 71 -6.69 29.12 20.51
N GLY A 72 -7.82 29.22 19.80
CA GLY A 72 -7.96 29.07 18.36
C GLY A 72 -7.13 30.05 17.53
N ILE A 73 -6.63 29.54 16.41
CA ILE A 73 -6.01 30.30 15.32
C ILE A 73 -6.92 30.20 14.09
N ALA A 74 -7.02 31.34 13.42
CA ALA A 74 -8.00 31.77 12.44
C ALA A 74 -8.05 30.99 11.12
N ASP A 75 -9.24 31.10 10.51
CA ASP A 75 -9.59 30.80 9.12
C ASP A 75 -8.50 31.19 8.12
N GLY A 76 -7.88 30.18 7.51
CA GLY A 76 -7.20 30.30 6.22
C GLY A 76 -8.23 30.07 5.13
N SER A 77 -8.44 31.06 4.25
CA SER A 77 -9.25 30.92 3.05
C SER A 77 -8.81 29.69 2.24
N ALA A 78 -9.71 28.71 2.12
CA ALA A 78 -9.55 27.57 1.26
C ALA A 78 -9.48 28.07 -0.19
N VAL A 79 -8.28 28.09 -0.76
CA VAL A 79 -8.10 28.04 -2.21
C VAL A 79 -8.59 26.67 -2.62
N ASP A 80 -9.61 26.61 -3.46
CA ASP A 80 -10.18 25.37 -4.00
C ASP A 80 -9.06 24.60 -4.72
N PRO A 81 -8.53 23.50 -4.15
CA PRO A 81 -7.50 22.73 -4.82
C PRO A 81 -8.19 22.04 -6.00
N GLY A 82 -7.67 22.26 -7.21
CA GLY A 82 -8.08 21.48 -8.38
C GLY A 82 -8.04 19.98 -8.08
N PRO A 83 -8.77 19.16 -8.85
CA PRO A 83 -8.83 17.72 -8.61
C PRO A 83 -7.42 17.14 -8.49
N PRO A 84 -7.14 16.30 -7.47
CA PRO A 84 -5.80 15.81 -7.23
C PRO A 84 -5.29 15.02 -8.46
N PRO A 85 -3.99 15.05 -8.76
CA PRO A 85 -3.45 14.25 -9.85
C PRO A 85 -3.60 12.74 -9.56
N GLY A 86 -3.90 11.93 -10.58
CA GLY A 86 -4.19 10.48 -10.44
C GLY A 86 -5.68 10.13 -10.34
N VAL A 87 -6.56 11.12 -10.61
CA VAL A 87 -8.01 10.91 -10.67
C VAL A 87 -8.37 10.13 -11.94
N VAL A 88 -8.72 8.85 -11.77
CA VAL A 88 -9.15 7.96 -12.87
C VAL A 88 -10.56 8.37 -13.36
N GLU A 89 -11.41 8.87 -12.46
CA GLU A 89 -12.73 9.43 -12.72
C GLU A 89 -13.03 10.54 -11.69
N THR A 90 -13.67 11.65 -12.09
CA THR A 90 -13.92 12.83 -11.22
C THR A 90 -14.48 12.42 -9.85
N GLY A 91 -13.64 12.53 -8.80
CA GLY A 91 -14.01 12.20 -7.42
C GLY A 91 -13.32 10.97 -6.81
N TYR A 92 -12.54 10.20 -7.60
CA TYR A 92 -11.80 9.02 -7.12
C TYR A 92 -10.30 9.17 -7.35
N ARG A 93 -9.48 8.52 -6.52
CA ARG A 93 -8.04 8.37 -6.72
C ARG A 93 -7.65 6.91 -6.67
N ALA A 94 -6.56 6.57 -7.36
CA ALA A 94 -5.96 5.25 -7.28
C ALA A 94 -5.18 5.08 -5.97
N GLU A 95 -5.36 3.92 -5.35
CA GLU A 95 -4.57 3.43 -4.22
C GLU A 95 -3.87 2.14 -4.64
N SER A 96 -2.64 1.96 -4.20
CA SER A 96 -1.81 0.82 -4.58
C SER A 96 -1.04 0.28 -3.39
N TRP A 97 -1.02 -1.04 -3.26
CA TRP A 97 -0.22 -1.77 -2.28
C TRP A 97 0.21 -3.11 -2.86
N HIS A 98 1.51 -3.35 -2.79
CA HIS A 98 2.25 -4.41 -3.46
C HIS A 98 1.90 -4.47 -4.95
N ASP A 99 1.21 -5.51 -5.37
CA ASP A 99 0.72 -5.73 -6.73
C ASP A 99 -0.81 -5.57 -6.85
N VAL A 100 -1.47 -4.96 -5.88
CA VAL A 100 -2.91 -4.64 -5.91
C VAL A 100 -3.12 -3.15 -6.09
N THR A 101 -4.11 -2.77 -6.90
CA THR A 101 -4.61 -1.39 -7.00
C THR A 101 -6.14 -1.35 -6.98
N LEU A 102 -6.69 -0.25 -6.47
CA LEU A 102 -8.12 0.02 -6.42
C LEU A 102 -8.39 1.52 -6.50
N GLU A 103 -9.66 1.90 -6.69
CA GLU A 103 -10.12 3.28 -6.65
C GLU A 103 -10.85 3.58 -5.34
N VAL A 104 -10.55 4.72 -4.72
CA VAL A 104 -11.25 5.21 -3.53
C VAL A 104 -11.65 6.67 -3.71
N PRO A 105 -12.70 7.16 -3.03
CA PRO A 105 -13.04 8.58 -3.05
C PRO A 105 -11.87 9.47 -2.61
N VAL A 106 -11.70 10.62 -3.27
CA VAL A 106 -10.56 11.52 -3.03
C VAL A 106 -10.51 12.11 -1.62
N ASP A 107 -11.64 12.14 -0.92
CA ASP A 107 -11.79 12.68 0.44
C ASP A 107 -11.49 11.66 1.55
N TRP A 108 -11.30 10.38 1.22
CA TRP A 108 -10.92 9.33 2.18
C TRP A 108 -9.50 9.50 2.67
N GLY A 109 -9.27 9.44 3.99
CA GLY A 109 -7.93 9.52 4.59
C GLY A 109 -7.03 8.32 4.28
N HIS A 110 -5.76 8.44 4.70
CA HIS A 110 -4.91 7.28 4.95
C HIS A 110 -4.86 7.03 6.45
N GLY A 111 -4.75 5.77 6.86
CA GLY A 111 -4.66 5.40 8.27
C GLY A 111 -3.83 4.14 8.48
N GLY A 112 -3.22 4.01 9.66
CA GLY A 112 -2.75 2.71 10.13
C GLY A 112 -3.93 1.81 10.49
N ALA A 113 -3.69 0.53 10.74
CA ALA A 113 -4.79 -0.39 11.02
C ALA A 113 -5.55 -0.10 12.34
N SER A 114 -5.03 0.78 13.20
CA SER A 114 -5.77 1.36 14.34
C SER A 114 -6.70 2.51 13.98
N ALA A 115 -6.60 3.10 12.79
CA ALA A 115 -7.47 4.17 12.34
C ALA A 115 -8.91 3.70 12.07
N TRP A 116 -9.11 2.39 11.90
CA TRP A 116 -10.45 1.78 11.84
C TRP A 116 -11.16 1.80 13.19
N CYS A 117 -10.43 1.95 14.29
CA CYS A 117 -11.03 2.11 15.60
C CYS A 117 -11.52 3.54 15.78
N VAL A 118 -12.84 3.69 15.89
CA VAL A 118 -13.54 4.95 16.20
C VAL A 118 -13.32 5.38 17.67
N GLY A 119 -12.29 4.86 18.36
CA GLY A 119 -11.99 5.10 19.76
C GLY A 119 -11.72 6.58 20.03
N GLY A 120 -12.77 7.34 20.36
CA GLY A 120 -12.71 8.77 20.67
C GLY A 120 -13.54 9.69 19.77
N VAL A 121 -14.17 9.18 18.70
CA VAL A 121 -15.10 9.97 17.88
C VAL A 121 -16.53 9.81 18.41
N ALA A 122 -17.26 10.92 18.57
CA ALA A 122 -18.54 10.96 19.28
C ALA A 122 -19.66 10.16 18.58
N ALA A 123 -19.56 9.97 17.26
CA ALA A 123 -20.46 9.13 16.48
C ALA A 123 -19.73 8.50 15.28
N PRO A 124 -20.09 7.26 14.88
CA PRO A 124 -19.57 6.62 13.67
C PRO A 124 -19.80 7.42 12.38
N ALA A 125 -20.86 8.25 12.34
CA ALA A 125 -21.14 9.14 11.22
C ALA A 125 -20.11 10.26 11.04
N ASP A 126 -19.34 10.58 12.09
CA ASP A 126 -18.29 11.59 12.06
C ASP A 126 -16.90 11.00 11.71
N ALA A 127 -16.80 9.67 11.63
CA ALA A 127 -15.56 9.00 11.25
C ALA A 127 -15.32 9.18 9.74
N ARG A 128 -14.18 9.78 9.39
CA ARG A 128 -13.75 9.88 8.00
C ARG A 128 -13.30 8.49 7.53
N PRO A 129 -13.79 8.00 6.38
CA PRO A 129 -13.30 6.73 5.85
C PRO A 129 -11.80 6.80 5.55
N VAL A 130 -11.10 5.68 5.77
CA VAL A 130 -9.64 5.60 5.58
C VAL A 130 -9.22 4.38 4.78
N VAL A 131 -8.11 4.52 4.07
CA VAL A 131 -7.39 3.41 3.42
C VAL A 131 -6.29 2.93 4.37
N THR A 132 -6.38 1.66 4.74
CA THR A 132 -5.46 0.97 5.65
C THR A 132 -4.59 0.00 4.87
N ARG A 133 -3.30 -0.02 5.19
CA ARG A 133 -2.32 -0.95 4.62
C ARG A 133 -1.65 -1.81 5.72
N PRO A 134 -1.15 -3.02 5.38
CA PRO A 134 -0.55 -3.95 6.35
C PRO A 134 0.81 -3.55 6.92
N ASP A 135 1.41 -2.44 6.46
CA ASP A 135 2.73 -2.00 6.93
C ASP A 135 2.74 -1.69 8.44
N THR A 136 1.56 -1.55 9.04
CA THR A 136 1.35 -1.71 10.48
C THR A 136 0.59 -3.01 10.78
N ALA A 137 1.30 -4.12 10.97
CA ALA A 137 0.70 -5.32 11.54
C ALA A 137 0.14 -4.98 12.93
N VAL A 138 -1.16 -5.14 13.12
CA VAL A 138 -1.77 -5.06 14.45
C VAL A 138 -2.48 -6.36 14.71
N ALA A 139 -2.09 -6.99 15.82
CA ALA A 139 -2.84 -8.10 16.37
C ALA A 139 -4.26 -7.59 16.68
N ARG A 140 -5.20 -7.93 15.79
CA ARG A 140 -6.66 -7.84 15.96
C ARG A 140 -7.09 -6.76 16.97
N ILE A 141 -7.19 -5.51 16.53
CA ILE A 141 -7.63 -4.45 17.43
C ILE A 141 -9.14 -4.62 17.66
N GLY A 142 -9.52 -4.99 18.88
CA GLY A 142 -10.91 -4.99 19.31
C GLY A 142 -11.32 -3.58 19.69
N CYS A 143 -12.20 -2.97 18.92
CA CYS A 143 -12.88 -1.71 19.23
C CYS A 143 -14.40 -1.96 19.28
N GLU A 144 -15.22 -1.02 19.72
CA GLU A 144 -16.68 -1.15 19.61
C GLU A 144 -17.31 0.21 19.18
N PRO A 145 -17.95 0.30 17.99
CA PRO A 145 -17.85 -0.70 16.91
C PRO A 145 -16.38 -0.95 16.57
N ALA A 146 -16.03 -2.20 16.26
CA ALA A 146 -14.64 -2.61 16.03
C ALA A 146 -13.98 -1.86 14.88
N HIS A 147 -14.80 -1.46 13.91
CA HIS A 147 -14.38 -0.93 12.64
C HIS A 147 -15.28 0.23 12.21
N GLY A 148 -14.70 1.27 11.63
CA GLY A 148 -15.40 2.34 10.92
C GLY A 148 -15.57 2.02 9.43
N TYR A 149 -15.84 3.04 8.63
CA TYR A 149 -15.84 2.92 7.18
C TYR A 149 -14.42 3.01 6.62
N GLY A 150 -14.14 2.33 5.51
CA GLY A 150 -12.83 2.37 4.87
C GLY A 150 -12.53 1.16 3.97
N VAL A 151 -11.26 1.07 3.57
CA VAL A 151 -10.68 -0.10 2.90
C VAL A 151 -9.50 -0.61 3.71
N THR A 152 -9.38 -1.92 3.83
CA THR A 152 -8.15 -2.58 4.30
C THR A 152 -7.63 -3.48 3.20
N ILE A 153 -6.36 -3.31 2.86
CA ILE A 153 -5.61 -4.24 2.02
C ILE A 153 -4.83 -5.17 2.96
N GLY A 154 -4.74 -6.47 2.65
CA GLY A 154 -4.24 -7.48 3.57
C GLY A 154 -3.69 -8.74 2.91
N SER A 155 -3.36 -9.71 3.77
CA SER A 155 -2.96 -11.07 3.41
C SER A 155 -3.87 -12.08 4.12
N LEU A 156 -4.23 -13.19 3.46
CA LEU A 156 -4.95 -14.32 4.08
C LEU A 156 -4.07 -15.12 5.05
N ASP A 157 -2.73 -15.00 4.97
CA ASP A 157 -1.78 -15.75 5.81
C ASP A 157 -2.01 -17.28 5.84
N GLY A 158 -2.52 -17.82 4.74
CA GLY A 158 -2.84 -19.25 4.57
C GLY A 158 -4.22 -19.68 5.05
N GLU A 159 -5.06 -18.74 5.51
CA GLU A 159 -6.46 -18.99 5.84
C GLU A 159 -7.32 -19.08 4.55
N ASP A 160 -8.42 -19.84 4.63
CA ASP A 160 -9.41 -19.88 3.55
C ASP A 160 -10.24 -18.57 3.58
N PRO A 161 -10.53 -17.96 2.42
CA PRO A 161 -11.31 -16.73 2.37
C PRO A 161 -12.74 -16.99 2.89
N PRO A 162 -13.28 -16.12 3.76
CA PRO A 162 -14.61 -16.32 4.34
C PRO A 162 -15.76 -16.10 3.33
N TYR A 163 -15.49 -15.39 2.23
CA TYR A 163 -16.44 -14.97 1.20
C TYR A 163 -15.88 -15.22 -0.20
N ALA A 164 -16.72 -15.28 -1.23
CA ALA A 164 -16.22 -15.35 -2.60
C ALA A 164 -15.60 -14.00 -3.01
N SER A 165 -14.61 -14.05 -3.89
CA SER A 165 -13.95 -12.83 -4.38
C SER A 165 -14.96 -12.02 -5.22
N GLY A 166 -15.11 -10.73 -4.90
CA GLY A 166 -16.08 -9.83 -5.52
C GLY A 166 -17.42 -9.73 -4.78
N ASP A 167 -17.62 -10.47 -3.68
CA ASP A 167 -18.88 -10.43 -2.94
C ASP A 167 -19.11 -9.08 -2.26
N VAL A 168 -20.37 -8.64 -2.28
CA VAL A 168 -20.87 -7.45 -1.58
C VAL A 168 -22.13 -7.83 -0.84
N TRP A 169 -22.16 -7.60 0.48
CA TRP A 169 -23.29 -7.91 1.34
C TRP A 169 -23.46 -6.85 2.43
N GLN A 170 -24.66 -6.78 3.03
CA GLN A 170 -24.87 -5.95 4.20
C GLN A 170 -24.41 -6.70 5.44
N ALA A 171 -23.65 -6.06 6.33
CA ALA A 171 -23.25 -6.66 7.60
C ALA A 171 -24.51 -7.00 8.44
N TRP A 172 -24.68 -8.26 8.82
CA TRP A 172 -25.86 -8.73 9.58
C TRP A 172 -25.58 -8.84 11.09
N TYR A 173 -26.61 -8.56 11.88
CA TYR A 173 -26.58 -8.34 13.34
C TYR A 173 -26.10 -9.53 14.19
N GLU A 174 -26.17 -10.78 13.73
CA GLU A 174 -26.02 -11.94 14.63
C GLU A 174 -24.59 -12.53 14.71
N ALA A 175 -23.66 -12.16 13.83
CA ALA A 175 -22.26 -12.65 13.88
C ALA A 175 -21.19 -11.59 13.55
N GLU A 176 -21.50 -10.60 12.71
CA GLU A 176 -20.55 -9.55 12.27
C GLU A 176 -21.00 -8.14 12.67
N GLY A 177 -22.28 -7.97 13.00
CA GLY A 177 -22.88 -6.65 13.24
C GLY A 177 -22.37 -5.92 14.49
N ALA A 178 -21.69 -6.60 15.41
CA ALA A 178 -21.03 -5.93 16.54
C ALA A 178 -19.77 -5.16 16.11
N ASP A 179 -19.18 -5.53 14.97
CA ASP A 179 -17.88 -5.01 14.53
C ASP A 179 -18.00 -3.77 13.63
N TYR A 180 -19.16 -3.51 13.02
CA TYR A 180 -19.37 -2.41 12.07
C TYR A 180 -20.59 -1.54 12.42
N PRO A 181 -20.67 -0.29 11.94
CA PRO A 181 -21.86 0.54 12.10
C PRO A 181 -23.11 -0.10 11.48
N ASP A 182 -24.28 0.17 12.05
CA ASP A 182 -25.56 -0.29 11.50
C ASP A 182 -25.73 0.14 10.04
N GLY A 183 -26.17 -0.80 9.19
CA GLY A 183 -26.42 -0.56 7.77
C GLY A 183 -25.17 -0.60 6.89
N THR A 184 -24.00 -0.93 7.43
CA THR A 184 -22.75 -1.08 6.68
C THR A 184 -22.87 -2.13 5.58
N TRP A 185 -22.38 -1.78 4.39
CA TRP A 185 -22.15 -2.68 3.27
C TRP A 185 -20.69 -3.08 3.24
N LEU A 186 -20.46 -4.38 3.34
CA LEU A 186 -19.16 -5.02 3.24
C LEU A 186 -18.91 -5.52 1.83
N GLY A 187 -17.66 -5.42 1.42
CA GLY A 187 -17.16 -5.90 0.14
C GLY A 187 -15.87 -6.67 0.36
N TYR A 188 -15.69 -7.77 -0.37
CA TYR A 188 -14.51 -8.61 -0.23
C TYR A 188 -13.95 -8.98 -1.59
N TRP A 189 -12.63 -8.83 -1.73
CA TRP A 189 -11.90 -9.26 -2.91
C TRP A 189 -10.63 -10.00 -2.46
N TYR A 190 -10.27 -11.03 -3.21
CA TYR A 190 -8.98 -11.68 -3.05
C TYR A 190 -8.46 -12.24 -4.38
N ASP A 191 -7.13 -12.33 -4.47
CA ASP A 191 -6.41 -13.16 -5.44
C ASP A 191 -5.22 -13.82 -4.75
N GLY A 192 -5.22 -15.15 -4.69
CA GLY A 192 -4.18 -15.92 -4.04
C GLY A 192 -4.10 -15.69 -2.53
N GLN A 193 -3.21 -14.79 -2.09
CA GLN A 193 -3.06 -14.44 -0.67
C GLN A 193 -3.42 -12.99 -0.39
N ASP A 194 -3.51 -12.14 -1.41
CA ASP A 194 -3.79 -10.73 -1.21
C ASP A 194 -5.30 -10.53 -1.08
N THR A 195 -5.70 -9.69 -0.12
CA THR A 195 -7.10 -9.42 0.19
C THR A 195 -7.40 -7.94 0.24
N VAL A 196 -8.63 -7.59 -0.11
CA VAL A 196 -9.17 -6.25 0.08
C VAL A 196 -10.55 -6.39 0.74
N THR A 197 -10.70 -5.77 1.90
CA THR A 197 -11.98 -5.64 2.60
C THR A 197 -12.44 -4.20 2.55
N VAL A 198 -13.67 -3.98 2.12
CA VAL A 198 -14.30 -2.66 1.97
C VAL A 198 -15.48 -2.58 2.92
N ALA A 199 -15.62 -1.47 3.65
CA ALA A 199 -16.75 -1.19 4.51
C ALA A 199 -17.25 0.24 4.25
N THR A 200 -18.50 0.39 3.77
CA THR A 200 -19.09 1.71 3.48
C THR A 200 -20.57 1.77 3.89
N PRO A 201 -21.19 2.94 4.01
CA PRO A 201 -22.62 3.05 4.31
C PRO A 201 -23.53 2.77 3.09
N ASP A 202 -22.98 2.55 1.90
CA ASP A 202 -23.72 2.50 0.63
C ASP A 202 -23.32 1.30 -0.24
N GLU A 203 -24.30 0.52 -0.70
CA GLU A 203 -24.07 -0.68 -1.52
C GLU A 203 -23.34 -0.34 -2.83
N ALA A 204 -23.75 0.74 -3.49
CA ALA A 204 -23.21 1.11 -4.79
C ALA A 204 -21.75 1.57 -4.68
N LEU A 205 -21.41 2.32 -3.63
CA LEU A 205 -20.03 2.70 -3.32
C LEU A 205 -19.17 1.48 -2.98
N THR A 206 -19.64 0.58 -2.10
CA THR A 206 -18.91 -0.65 -1.77
C THR A 206 -18.65 -1.48 -3.03
N ARG A 207 -19.68 -1.71 -3.85
CA ARG A 207 -19.54 -2.47 -5.10
C ARG A 207 -18.59 -1.80 -6.08
N ARG A 208 -18.67 -0.49 -6.27
CA ARG A 208 -17.75 0.24 -7.14
C ARG A 208 -16.28 0.06 -6.71
N ILE A 209 -16.00 0.18 -5.41
CA ILE A 209 -14.63 0.01 -4.91
C ILE A 209 -14.16 -1.44 -5.14
N VAL A 210 -14.97 -2.44 -4.78
CA VAL A 210 -14.64 -3.87 -5.00
C VAL A 210 -14.41 -4.18 -6.48
N ASP A 211 -15.28 -3.69 -7.37
CA ASP A 211 -15.17 -3.89 -8.82
C ASP A 211 -13.93 -3.20 -9.42
N SER A 212 -13.39 -2.17 -8.75
CA SER A 212 -12.16 -1.49 -9.18
C SER A 212 -10.88 -2.21 -8.78
N VAL A 213 -10.96 -3.19 -7.87
CA VAL A 213 -9.78 -3.92 -7.39
C VAL A 213 -9.21 -4.78 -8.50
N ARG A 214 -7.92 -4.62 -8.77
CA ARG A 214 -7.20 -5.40 -9.77
C ARG A 214 -5.74 -5.57 -9.41
N LEU A 215 -5.14 -6.63 -9.94
CA LEU A 215 -3.69 -6.76 -9.92
C LEU A 215 -3.04 -5.75 -10.88
N ILE A 216 -1.88 -5.26 -10.48
CA ILE A 216 -1.02 -4.37 -11.26
C ILE A 216 -0.24 -5.21 -12.27
N ASP A 217 -0.42 -4.92 -13.55
CA ASP A 217 0.38 -5.47 -14.64
C ASP A 217 1.40 -4.42 -15.10
N GLY A 218 2.65 -4.57 -14.68
CA GLY A 218 3.74 -3.65 -14.96
C GLY A 218 3.76 -2.42 -14.05
N VAL A 219 2.84 -1.47 -14.25
CA VAL A 219 2.76 -0.21 -13.48
C VAL A 219 1.35 0.10 -13.02
N ASP A 220 1.23 0.75 -11.87
CA ASP A 220 -0.05 1.21 -11.35
C ASP A 220 -0.56 2.48 -12.10
N PRO A 221 -1.77 2.99 -11.79
CA PRO A 221 -2.27 4.23 -12.41
C PRO A 221 -1.42 5.48 -12.16
N ASN A 222 -0.54 5.44 -11.15
CA ASN A 222 0.42 6.48 -10.83
C ASN A 222 1.77 6.30 -11.53
N GLU A 223 1.88 5.36 -12.48
CA GLU A 223 3.10 5.02 -13.23
C GLU A 223 4.20 4.41 -12.35
N CYS A 224 3.84 3.82 -11.21
CA CYS A 224 4.77 3.16 -10.30
C CYS A 224 4.80 1.65 -10.53
N PRO A 225 5.95 1.06 -10.86
CA PRO A 225 6.16 -0.39 -10.86
C PRO A 225 5.94 -1.04 -9.49
N VAL A 226 5.57 -2.32 -9.50
CA VAL A 226 5.33 -3.12 -8.29
C VAL A 226 6.61 -3.41 -7.49
N THR A 227 7.79 -3.31 -8.11
CA THR A 227 9.09 -3.44 -7.42
C THR A 227 10.02 -2.25 -7.62
N LEU A 228 10.88 -1.99 -6.63
CA LEU A 228 11.88 -0.92 -6.73
C LEU A 228 12.85 -1.15 -7.91
N GLY A 229 13.30 -2.38 -8.12
CA GLY A 229 14.24 -2.69 -9.20
C GLY A 229 13.66 -2.43 -10.60
N GLU A 230 12.35 -2.61 -10.78
CA GLU A 230 11.67 -2.22 -12.03
C GLU A 230 11.62 -0.70 -12.17
N SER A 231 11.31 0.02 -11.08
CA SER A 231 11.41 1.49 -11.03
C SER A 231 12.78 1.99 -11.46
N GLU A 232 13.86 1.48 -10.85
CA GLU A 232 15.23 1.88 -11.15
C GLU A 232 15.66 1.56 -12.60
N ALA A 233 15.01 0.59 -13.24
CA ALA A 233 15.25 0.24 -14.64
C ALA A 233 14.47 1.11 -15.64
N LEU A 234 13.50 1.92 -15.19
CA LEU A 234 12.72 2.77 -16.07
C LEU A 234 13.55 3.91 -16.65
N THR A 235 13.61 3.96 -17.97
CA THR A 235 14.14 5.10 -18.72
C THR A 235 13.01 6.05 -19.09
N GLY A 236 13.21 7.34 -18.89
CA GLY A 236 12.16 8.34 -19.04
C GLY A 236 11.52 8.41 -20.42
N SER A 237 10.26 8.82 -20.42
CA SER A 237 9.51 9.32 -21.56
C SER A 237 9.45 10.86 -21.50
N THR A 238 8.87 11.49 -22.52
CA THR A 238 8.70 12.96 -22.57
C THR A 238 7.43 13.43 -21.85
N SER A 239 6.93 12.73 -20.83
CA SER A 239 5.73 13.16 -20.10
C SER A 239 6.04 14.25 -19.08
N ASP A 240 5.10 15.18 -18.87
CA ASP A 240 5.19 16.22 -17.83
C ASP A 240 4.69 15.69 -16.45
N SER A 241 4.80 14.39 -16.21
CA SER A 241 4.42 13.77 -14.93
C SER A 241 5.61 13.59 -14.00
N PHE A 242 5.32 13.66 -12.71
CA PHE A 242 6.25 13.30 -11.66
C PHE A 242 5.56 12.33 -10.70
N SER A 243 6.15 11.17 -10.45
CA SER A 243 5.58 10.14 -9.58
C SER A 243 6.50 9.83 -8.42
N LEU A 244 5.87 9.59 -7.26
CA LEU A 244 6.51 9.13 -6.04
C LEU A 244 6.05 7.70 -5.80
N CYS A 245 6.99 6.76 -5.77
CA CYS A 245 6.70 5.34 -5.59
C CYS A 245 7.41 4.85 -4.32
N ARG A 246 6.65 4.68 -3.23
CA ARG A 246 7.21 4.21 -1.96
C ARG A 246 7.28 2.70 -1.96
N TYR A 247 8.44 2.16 -1.61
CA TYR A 247 8.74 0.75 -1.48
C TYR A 247 9.08 0.41 -0.03
N ASP A 248 8.67 -0.77 0.42
CA ASP A 248 9.06 -1.30 1.73
C ASP A 248 10.49 -1.90 1.70
N ALA A 249 10.88 -2.49 2.83
CA ALA A 249 12.14 -3.19 3.03
C ALA A 249 12.34 -4.40 2.08
N ASP A 250 11.26 -4.96 1.54
CA ASP A 250 11.28 -6.06 0.57
C ASP A 250 11.19 -5.55 -0.89
N ASP A 251 11.43 -4.24 -1.09
CA ASP A 251 11.36 -3.55 -2.37
C ASP A 251 9.98 -3.68 -3.05
N GLN A 252 8.91 -3.83 -2.28
CA GLN A 252 7.53 -3.92 -2.78
C GLN A 252 6.82 -2.56 -2.67
N LEU A 253 6.06 -2.19 -3.71
CA LEU A 253 5.32 -0.93 -3.74
C LEU A 253 4.35 -0.87 -2.55
N THR A 254 4.36 0.18 -1.73
CA THR A 254 3.46 0.32 -0.58
C THR A 254 2.58 1.54 -0.66
N ALA A 255 2.95 2.51 -1.49
CA ALA A 255 2.19 3.71 -1.77
C ALA A 255 2.68 4.32 -3.07
N SER A 256 1.78 4.96 -3.81
CA SER A 256 2.16 5.74 -4.98
C SER A 256 1.36 7.03 -5.06
N ARG A 257 1.96 8.04 -5.69
CA ARG A 257 1.29 9.28 -6.02
C ARG A 257 1.90 9.86 -7.29
N ARG A 258 1.03 10.24 -8.22
CA ARG A 258 1.43 11.01 -9.40
C ARG A 258 1.17 12.49 -9.17
N PHE A 259 1.91 13.33 -9.87
CA PHE A 259 1.73 14.77 -10.00
C PHE A 259 1.74 15.12 -11.49
N ILE A 260 0.94 16.10 -11.88
CA ILE A 260 0.84 16.57 -13.27
C ILE A 260 0.88 18.09 -13.31
N GLY A 261 1.30 18.67 -14.44
CA GLY A 261 1.22 20.11 -14.66
C GLY A 261 2.03 20.95 -13.66
N VAL A 262 1.37 21.89 -12.99
CA VAL A 262 2.04 22.79 -12.02
C VAL A 262 2.50 22.04 -10.78
N ASP A 263 1.67 21.14 -10.22
CA ASP A 263 2.01 20.36 -9.03
C ASP A 263 3.23 19.46 -9.26
N SER A 264 3.38 18.95 -10.49
CA SER A 264 4.56 18.18 -10.90
C SER A 264 5.84 19.00 -10.78
N ARG A 265 5.82 20.27 -11.21
CA ARG A 265 6.98 21.17 -11.10
C ARG A 265 7.23 21.58 -9.66
N ASP A 266 6.18 21.95 -8.92
CA ASP A 266 6.32 22.37 -7.52
C ASP A 266 6.88 21.24 -6.63
N ALA A 267 6.43 20.00 -6.86
CA ALA A 267 6.96 18.82 -6.20
C ALA A 267 8.44 18.59 -6.52
N GLN A 268 8.80 18.64 -7.81
CA GLN A 268 10.18 18.48 -8.28
C GLN A 268 11.08 19.58 -7.72
N ASP A 269 10.67 20.84 -7.80
CA ASP A 269 11.41 21.99 -7.29
C ASP A 269 11.63 21.86 -5.77
N THR A 270 10.60 21.45 -5.02
CA THR A 270 10.71 21.24 -3.57
C THR A 270 11.73 20.15 -3.23
N ILE A 271 11.73 19.03 -3.97
CA ILE A 271 12.61 17.89 -3.70
C ILE A 271 14.03 18.17 -4.17
N PHE A 272 14.20 18.63 -5.40
CA PHE A 272 15.51 18.80 -6.04
C PHE A 272 16.21 20.11 -5.66
N SER A 273 15.50 21.09 -5.09
CA SER A 273 16.15 22.30 -4.54
C SER A 273 16.62 22.14 -3.09
N ALA A 274 16.43 20.96 -2.49
CA ALA A 274 16.92 20.68 -1.15
C ALA A 274 18.44 20.90 -1.05
N PRO A 275 18.97 21.44 0.07
CA PRO A 275 20.40 21.68 0.22
C PRO A 275 21.23 20.42 0.01
N VAL A 276 22.38 20.56 -0.64
CA VAL A 276 23.37 19.47 -0.75
C VAL A 276 23.87 19.13 0.65
N ARG A 277 23.83 17.85 1.00
CA ARG A 277 24.37 17.38 2.26
C ARG A 277 25.89 17.51 2.25
N ARG A 278 26.43 18.16 3.29
CA ARG A 278 27.88 18.39 3.44
C ARG A 278 28.53 17.53 4.52
N THR A 279 27.71 16.91 5.36
CA THR A 279 28.17 16.07 6.45
C THR A 279 28.26 14.63 5.96
N ASP A 280 29.45 14.06 6.05
CA ASP A 280 29.66 12.63 5.89
C ASP A 280 29.29 11.93 7.20
N TYR A 281 28.54 10.84 7.09
CA TYR A 281 28.14 10.03 8.23
C TYR A 281 28.77 8.65 8.07
N ASP A 282 29.37 8.14 9.15
CA ASP A 282 29.85 6.76 9.20
C ASP A 282 28.69 5.86 9.63
N CYS A 283 27.97 5.31 8.65
CA CYS A 283 26.87 4.38 8.90
C CYS A 283 27.31 2.94 8.61
N PRO A 284 26.94 1.96 9.46
CA PRO A 284 27.11 0.54 9.14
C PRO A 284 26.27 0.21 7.91
N ALA A 285 26.66 -0.82 7.12
CA ALA A 285 25.93 -1.23 5.93
C ALA A 285 24.41 -1.25 6.19
N PRO A 286 23.60 -0.57 5.36
CA PRO A 286 22.17 -0.46 5.62
C PRO A 286 21.55 -1.84 5.56
N GLY A 287 20.69 -2.13 6.53
CA GLY A 287 19.68 -3.17 6.34
C GLY A 287 18.73 -2.79 5.20
N PRO A 288 17.73 -3.63 4.92
CA PRO A 288 16.64 -3.21 4.05
C PRO A 288 15.93 -2.00 4.66
N LEU A 289 15.74 -0.95 3.86
CA LEU A 289 15.15 0.32 4.28
C LEU A 289 14.00 0.64 3.32
N PRO A 290 12.88 1.21 3.81
CA PRO A 290 11.88 1.79 2.93
C PRO A 290 12.47 2.93 2.09
N ARG A 291 12.06 3.02 0.83
CA ARG A 291 12.59 3.99 -0.15
C ARG A 291 11.44 4.58 -0.95
N THR A 292 11.57 5.82 -1.37
CA THR A 292 10.62 6.44 -2.31
C THR A 292 11.35 6.73 -3.61
N ALA A 293 11.11 5.94 -4.65
CA ALA A 293 11.63 6.23 -5.97
C ALA A 293 10.95 7.48 -6.53
N LEU A 294 11.73 8.30 -7.20
CA LEU A 294 11.32 9.52 -7.87
C LEU A 294 11.32 9.25 -9.37
N LEU A 295 10.16 9.32 -10.01
CA LEU A 295 10.02 9.13 -11.45
C LEU A 295 9.65 10.46 -12.10
N SER A 296 10.46 10.97 -13.02
CA SER A 296 10.15 12.16 -13.83
C SER A 296 9.99 11.74 -15.29
N GLY A 297 8.88 12.10 -15.90
CA GLY A 297 8.54 11.61 -17.23
C GLY A 297 8.34 10.09 -17.30
N GLY A 298 8.04 9.42 -16.18
CA GLY A 298 8.04 7.97 -16.07
C GLY A 298 9.43 7.32 -16.04
N GLY A 299 10.52 8.11 -15.94
CA GLY A 299 11.89 7.61 -15.81
C GLY A 299 12.44 7.82 -14.41
N TYR A 300 13.24 6.88 -13.93
CA TYR A 300 13.88 7.00 -12.62
C TYR A 300 14.91 8.12 -12.60
N VAL A 301 14.76 9.06 -11.68
CA VAL A 301 15.67 10.21 -11.50
C VAL A 301 16.34 10.24 -10.13
N GLY A 302 15.85 9.46 -9.17
CA GLY A 302 16.46 9.39 -7.85
C GLY A 302 15.61 8.64 -6.84
N THR A 303 16.08 8.61 -5.59
CA THR A 303 15.38 7.98 -4.46
C THR A 303 15.43 8.88 -3.25
N VAL A 304 14.37 8.88 -2.45
CA VAL A 304 14.32 9.49 -1.13
C VAL A 304 14.25 8.41 -0.07
N VAL A 305 15.09 8.51 0.94
CA VAL A 305 15.04 7.67 2.14
C VAL A 305 14.74 8.55 3.34
N THR A 306 13.70 8.20 4.08
CA THR A 306 13.30 8.88 5.31
C THR A 306 13.27 7.89 6.47
N ASP A 307 13.41 8.41 7.68
CA ASP A 307 13.22 7.71 8.95
C ASP A 307 14.16 6.51 9.15
N ALA A 308 15.30 6.51 8.46
CA ALA A 308 16.36 5.55 8.73
C ALA A 308 17.01 5.84 10.09
N THR A 309 17.34 4.79 10.83
CA THR A 309 17.95 4.89 12.17
C THR A 309 19.32 5.57 12.16
N CYS A 310 20.10 5.36 11.10
CA CYS A 310 21.32 6.12 10.86
C CYS A 310 21.02 7.36 10.02
N GLU A 311 21.39 8.54 10.54
CA GLU A 311 21.16 9.82 9.87
C GLU A 311 21.78 9.87 8.47
N GLY A 312 22.94 9.23 8.26
CA GLY A 312 23.60 9.13 6.97
C GLY A 312 22.79 8.44 5.87
N PHE A 313 21.81 7.60 6.22
CA PHE A 313 20.93 6.99 5.21
C PHE A 313 19.76 7.88 4.81
N ASN A 314 19.40 8.87 5.63
CA ASN A 314 18.33 9.79 5.27
C ASN A 314 18.83 10.77 4.21
N GLY A 315 18.17 10.85 3.07
CA GLY A 315 18.60 11.73 1.98
C GLY A 315 17.72 11.67 0.76
N VAL A 316 17.89 12.66 -0.11
CA VAL A 316 17.44 12.63 -1.50
C VAL A 316 18.67 12.33 -2.36
N PHE A 317 18.68 11.16 -2.99
CA PHE A 317 19.79 10.62 -3.78
C PHE A 317 19.49 10.78 -5.26
N VAL A 318 20.24 11.63 -5.96
CA VAL A 318 20.00 12.00 -7.37
C VAL A 318 21.34 11.97 -8.11
N GLY A 319 21.53 10.95 -8.95
CA GLY A 319 22.85 10.70 -9.55
C GLY A 319 23.91 10.48 -8.48
N ASP A 320 25.01 11.23 -8.58
CA ASP A 320 26.11 11.21 -7.58
C ASP A 320 25.90 12.21 -6.44
N GLU A 321 24.80 12.98 -6.46
CA GLU A 321 24.52 14.01 -5.47
C GLU A 321 23.59 13.47 -4.38
N VAL A 322 23.86 13.92 -3.16
CA VAL A 322 23.05 13.60 -1.99
C VAL A 322 22.59 14.89 -1.32
N ARG A 323 21.28 15.07 -1.20
CA ARG A 323 20.65 16.25 -0.60
C ARG A 323 19.95 15.93 0.72
N GLU A 324 19.75 16.95 1.54
CA GLU A 324 19.09 16.85 2.83
C GLU A 324 17.58 16.61 2.72
N VAL A 325 17.02 15.80 3.61
CA VAL A 325 15.56 15.64 3.73
C VAL A 325 15.00 16.76 4.61
N THR A 326 14.77 17.93 4.02
CA THR A 326 14.17 19.07 4.73
C THR A 326 12.72 18.79 5.13
N GLY A 327 12.15 19.62 6.02
CA GLY A 327 10.73 19.51 6.38
C GLY A 327 9.77 19.67 5.19
N ALA A 328 10.16 20.39 4.14
CA ALA A 328 9.36 20.51 2.92
C ALA A 328 9.43 19.23 2.08
N VAL A 329 10.63 18.66 1.92
CA VAL A 329 10.82 17.35 1.27
C VAL A 329 10.00 16.29 1.99
N ARG A 330 10.10 16.21 3.33
CA ARG A 330 9.33 15.25 4.14
C ARG A 330 7.84 15.34 3.87
N ARG A 331 7.27 16.55 3.85
CA ARG A 331 5.85 16.74 3.52
C ARG A 331 5.50 16.29 2.10
N GLN A 332 6.38 16.54 1.13
CA GLN A 332 6.14 16.18 -0.26
C GLN A 332 6.14 14.65 -0.47
N VAL A 333 7.05 13.93 0.21
CA VAL A 333 7.20 12.47 0.09
C VAL A 333 6.38 11.67 1.10
N ASP A 334 5.67 12.36 1.99
CA ASP A 334 4.75 11.72 2.93
C ASP A 334 3.46 11.30 2.19
N LEU A 335 3.48 10.07 1.67
CA LEU A 335 2.35 9.45 0.98
C LEU A 335 1.28 8.90 1.95
N THR A 336 1.39 9.18 3.25
CA THR A 336 0.37 8.87 4.26
C THR A 336 -0.51 10.08 4.59
N ARG A 337 -0.24 11.24 4.00
CA ARG A 337 -1.08 12.42 4.14
C ARG A 337 -1.81 12.66 2.84
N LEU A 338 -3.12 12.86 2.95
CA LEU A 338 -3.88 13.50 1.89
C LEU A 338 -3.35 14.92 1.65
N PRO A 339 -3.42 15.44 0.41
CA PRO A 339 -3.27 16.87 0.14
C PRO A 339 -4.23 17.74 0.97
#